data_AF-A0A392RM92-F1
#
_entry.id   AF-A0A392RM92-F1
#
_cell.length_a   1.000
_cell.length_b   1.000
_cell.length_c   1.000
_cell.angle_alpha   90.00
_cell.angle_beta   90.00
_cell.angle_gamma   90.00
#
_symmetry.space_group_name_H-M   'P 1'
#
loop_
_entity.id
_entity.type
_entity.pdbx_description
1 polymer ?
#
loop_
_entity_poly.entity_id
_entity_poly.type
_entity_poly.pdbx_seq_one_letter_code
_entity_poly.pdbx_strand_id
1 'polypeptide(L)' 'SQRDALLEEKTALEDMVEGLQVEVGARYDSGFQFALEQLKIAFHDLDESKLGELDALSKIIDGKLVPFVHADAA' A
#
# COMPACT_ATOMS: atom_id res chain seq x y z
N SER A 1 24.45 30.55 6.94
CA SER A 1 24.10 31.18 5.65
C SER A 1 22.70 30.73 5.25
N GLN A 2 21.99 31.46 4.37
CA GLN A 2 20.68 31.02 3.84
C GLN A 2 20.74 29.60 3.26
N ARG A 3 21.86 29.24 2.63
CA ARG A 3 22.12 27.89 2.11
C ARG A 3 22.08 26.82 3.20
N ASP A 4 22.61 27.10 4.39
CA ASP A 4 22.71 26.11 5.46
C ASP A 4 21.32 25.85 6.06
N ALA A 5 20.52 26.91 6.25
CA ALA A 5 19.13 26.79 6.67
C ALA A 5 18.27 25.99 5.66
N LEU A 6 18.48 26.21 4.36
CA LEU A 6 17.81 25.42 3.31
C LEU A 6 18.24 23.95 3.32
N LEU A 7 19.49 23.65 3.71
CA LEU A 7 19.97 22.28 3.80
C LEU A 7 19.33 21.55 4.99
N GLU A 8 19.21 22.23 6.14
CA GLU A 8 18.53 21.71 7.33
C GLU A 8 17.05 21.45 7.08
N GLU A 9 16.35 22.39 6.43
CA GLU A 9 14.95 22.22 6.04
C GLU A 9 14.76 21.05 5.07
N LYS A 10 15.68 20.89 4.09
CA LYS A 10 15.65 19.77 3.16
C LYS A 10 15.76 18.43 3.90
N THR A 11 16.70 18.29 4.83
CA THR A 11 16.85 17.07 5.63
C THR A 11 15.62 16.81 6.48
N ALA A 12 15.07 17.83 7.14
CA ALA A 12 13.84 17.68 7.93
C ALA A 12 12.65 17.22 7.07
N LEU A 13 12.51 17.74 5.84
CA LEU A 13 11.48 17.30 4.91
C LEU A 13 11.68 15.84 4.45
N GLU A 14 12.93 15.44 4.18
CA GLU A 14 13.26 14.06 3.80
C GLU A 14 12.88 13.08 4.92
N ASP A 15 13.23 13.39 6.17
CA ASP A 15 12.87 12.59 7.35
C ASP A 15 11.35 12.51 7.54
N MET A 16 10.63 13.63 7.35
CA MET A 16 9.17 13.65 7.42
C MET A 16 8.53 12.76 6.36
N VAL A 17 9.04 12.80 5.12
CA VAL A 17 8.53 11.97 4.02
C VAL A 17 8.72 10.49 4.32
N GLU A 18 9.89 10.09 4.84
CA GLU A 18 10.14 8.70 5.24
C GLU A 18 9.16 8.25 6.32
N GLY A 19 8.96 9.07 7.36
CA GLY A 19 7.99 8.78 8.42
C GLY A 19 6.56 8.64 7.90
N LEU A 20 6.14 9.53 7.01
CA LEU A 20 4.82 9.49 6.36
C LEU A 20 4.64 8.24 5.51
N GLN A 21 5.66 7.80 4.78
CA GLN A 21 5.60 6.58 3.97
C GLN A 21 5.40 5.34 4.84
N VAL A 22 6.15 5.23 5.95
CA VAL A 22 6.01 4.14 6.92
C VAL A 22 4.60 4.13 7.53
N GLU A 23 4.11 5.30 7.96
CA GLU A 23 2.78 5.41 8.56
C GLU A 23 1.67 5.05 7.57
N VAL A 24 1.74 5.54 6.34
CA VAL A 24 0.77 5.24 5.29
C VAL A 24 0.78 3.75 4.96
N GLY A 25 1.96 3.13 4.81
CA GLY A 25 2.09 1.69 4.60
C GLY A 25 1.42 0.89 5.72
N ALA A 26 1.75 1.20 6.98
CA ALA A 26 1.17 0.53 8.14
C ALA A 26 -0.37 0.68 8.22
N ARG A 27 -0.90 1.85 7.84
CA ARG A 27 -2.36 2.08 7.78
C ARG A 27 -3.03 1.26 6.69
N TYR A 28 -2.43 1.15 5.51
CA TYR A 28 -2.93 0.30 4.43
C TYR A 28 -2.92 -1.17 4.82
N ASP A 29 -1.82 -1.66 5.38
CA ASP A 29 -1.70 -3.05 5.84
C ASP A 29 -2.75 -3.38 6.89
N SER A 30 -2.92 -2.53 7.90
CA SER A 30 -3.92 -2.70 8.95
C SER A 30 -5.35 -2.68 8.40
N GLY A 31 -5.65 -1.74 7.50
CA GLY A 31 -6.97 -1.66 6.86
C GLY A 31 -7.29 -2.87 5.99
N PHE A 32 -6.30 -3.38 5.26
CA PHE A 32 -6.43 -4.58 4.44
C PHE A 32 -6.66 -5.83 5.29
N GLN A 33 -5.86 -6.03 6.34
CA GLN A 33 -6.04 -7.13 7.29
C GLN A 33 -7.43 -7.08 7.94
N PHE A 34 -7.89 -5.89 8.35
CA PHE A 34 -9.24 -5.71 8.87
C PHE A 34 -10.30 -6.13 7.85
N ALA A 35 -10.17 -5.72 6.58
CA ALA A 35 -11.11 -6.09 5.53
C ALA A 35 -11.14 -7.61 5.29
N LEU A 36 -10.00 -8.29 5.33
CA LEU A 36 -9.93 -9.75 5.25
C LEU A 36 -10.66 -10.43 6.41
N GLU A 37 -10.47 -9.96 7.65
CA GLU A 37 -11.19 -10.48 8.82
C GLU A 37 -12.70 -10.26 8.71
N GLN A 38 -13.14 -9.10 8.21
CA GLN A 38 -14.57 -8.89 7.94
C GLN A 38 -15.11 -9.83 6.86
N LEU A 39 -14.31 -10.12 5.83
CA LEU A 39 -14.71 -11.00 4.74
C LEU A 39 -14.83 -12.46 5.19
N LYS A 40 -13.96 -12.93 6.09
CA LYS A 40 -14.08 -14.25 6.74
C LYS A 40 -15.36 -14.41 7.56
N ILE A 41 -15.79 -13.33 8.24
CA ILE A 41 -17.04 -13.35 9.02
C ILE A 41 -18.24 -13.49 8.09
N ALA A 42 -18.23 -12.80 6.96
CA ALA A 42 -19.30 -12.86 5.97
C ALA A 42 -19.32 -14.18 5.17
N PHE A 43 -18.14 -14.78 4.94
CA PHE A 43 -17.94 -15.99 4.14
C PHE A 43 -17.01 -16.97 4.88
N HIS A 44 -17.60 -18.02 5.47
CA HIS A 44 -16.87 -18.96 6.33
C HIS A 44 -15.90 -19.92 5.61
N ASP A 45 -15.96 -19.95 4.28
CA ASP A 45 -15.25 -20.85 3.35
C ASP A 45 -14.24 -20.08 2.49
N LEU A 46 -13.95 -18.85 2.89
CA LEU A 46 -13.05 -17.95 2.19
C LEU A 46 -11.59 -18.42 2.33
N ASP A 47 -10.96 -18.74 1.20
CA ASP A 47 -9.56 -19.16 1.12
C ASP A 47 -8.65 -17.92 1.03
N GLU A 48 -8.07 -17.52 2.17
CA GLU A 48 -7.19 -16.34 2.26
C GLU A 48 -6.02 -16.37 1.28
N SER A 49 -5.47 -17.56 1.00
CA SER A 49 -4.33 -17.71 0.11
C SER A 49 -4.66 -17.23 -1.31
N LYS A 50 -5.89 -17.52 -1.77
CA LYS A 50 -6.39 -17.06 -3.07
C LYS A 50 -6.68 -15.56 -3.13
N LEU A 51 -7.06 -14.93 -2.01
CA LEU A 51 -7.29 -13.49 -1.96
C LEU A 51 -5.99 -12.69 -2.05
N GLY A 52 -4.95 -13.15 -1.35
CA GLY A 52 -3.61 -12.55 -1.48
C GLY A 52 -3.06 -12.64 -2.90
N GLU A 53 -3.28 -13.77 -3.58
CA GLU A 53 -2.93 -13.93 -5.00
C GLU A 53 -3.74 -12.98 -5.91
N LEU A 54 -5.04 -12.83 -5.66
CA LEU A 54 -5.91 -11.96 -6.47
C LEU A 54 -5.53 -10.49 -6.32
N ASP A 55 -5.20 -10.05 -5.11
CA ASP A 55 -4.75 -8.68 -4.82
C ASP A 55 -3.41 -8.39 -5.51
N ALA A 56 -2.42 -9.29 -5.36
CA ALA A 56 -1.10 -9.13 -5.99
C ALA A 56 -1.16 -9.12 -7.53
N LEU A 57 -2.10 -9.84 -8.12
CA LEU A 57 -2.26 -9.98 -9.57
C LEU A 57 -3.32 -9.06 -10.16
N SER A 58 -3.91 -8.15 -9.38
CA SER A 58 -4.96 -7.26 -9.87
C SER A 58 -4.75 -5.82 -9.44
N LYS A 59 -5.12 -4.89 -10.30
CA LYS A 59 -5.24 -3.47 -9.98
C LYS A 59 -6.68 -3.02 -10.16
N ILE A 60 -7.08 -2.00 -9.41
CA ILE A 60 -8.40 -1.39 -9.58
C ILE A 60 -8.28 -0.22 -10.57
N ILE A 61 -8.99 -0.31 -11.69
CA ILE A 61 -9.16 0.79 -12.65
C ILE A 61 -10.66 1.08 -12.75
N ASP A 62 -11.05 2.33 -12.47
CA ASP A 62 -12.44 2.80 -12.52
C ASP A 62 -13.42 1.93 -11.71
N GLY A 63 -12.98 1.46 -10.54
CA GLY A 63 -13.78 0.59 -9.66
C GLY A 63 -13.96 -0.84 -10.16
N LYS A 64 -13.24 -1.24 -11.23
CA LYS A 64 -13.19 -2.62 -11.72
C LYS A 64 -11.84 -3.25 -11.47
N LEU A 65 -11.87 -4.50 -11.04
CA LEU A 65 -10.68 -5.33 -10.94
C LEU A 65 -10.18 -5.67 -12.34
N VAL A 66 -8.93 -5.34 -12.66
CA VAL A 66 -8.27 -5.71 -13.91
C VAL A 66 -6.94 -6.39 -13.61
N PRO A 67 -6.50 -7.37 -14.43
CA PRO A 67 -5.21 -8.01 -14.23
C PRO A 67 -4.06 -7.00 -14.20
N PHE A 68 -3.20 -7.14 -13.20
CA PHE A 68 -1.93 -6.47 -13.13
C PHE A 68 -1.02 -7.06 -14.21
N VAL A 69 -0.89 -6.35 -15.33
CA VAL A 69 0.08 -6.70 -16.36
C VAL A 69 1.41 -6.09 -15.93
N HIS A 70 2.37 -6.93 -15.55
CA HIS A 70 3.74 -6.50 -15.37
C HIS A 70 4.25 -6.05 -16.75
N ALA A 71 4.35 -4.74 -16.97
CA ALA A 71 5.04 -4.24 -18.14
C ALA A 71 6.54 -4.58 -17.95
N ASP A 72 6.99 -5.52 -18.78
CA ASP A 72 8.38 -5.93 -19.03
C ASP A 72 9.18 -6.51 -17.84
N ALA A 73 9.23 -7.84 -17.81
CA ALA A 73 10.49 -8.54 -17.58
C ALA A 73 10.99 -9.10 -18.93
N ALA A 74 11.64 -8.22 -19.70
CA ALA A 74 12.48 -8.43 -20.89
C ALA A 74 11.83 -8.97 -22.19
#